data_AF-A0A914PP93-F1
#
_entry.id   AF-A0A914PP93-F1
#
_cell.length_a   1.000
_cell.length_b   1.000
_cell.length_c   1.000
_cell.angle_alpha   90.00
_cell.angle_beta   90.00
_cell.angle_gamma   90.00
#
_symmetry.space_group_name_H-M   'P 1'
#
loop_
_entity.id
_entity.type
_entity.pdbx_description
1 polymer ?
#
loop_
_entity_poly.entity_id
_entity_poly.type
_entity_poly.pdbx_seq_one_letter_code
_entity_poly.pdbx_strand_id
1 'polypeptide(L)'
;MNLAIEIAAENGIGWVTVNNSNHFGAAGRYGHFAADKGMIGFAFTNTSPTTFPTRSSQKALGTNPISIVAPANGEDRFALDMATSTVAFGKIEIAERKGKDCVPSGWGANENGIEEHKPEIILKGGGTLPLGGIEERGGYKGTGLCQMVEILCGIMAGGPFGKNIREWTGTAQKADLGQCYIAVDPECFAEGFTNRLQEFLDETRNLKPIDPSLPVRCVGDFSKSHKFLTENVGGLVYHKSQIEYLHKISKEHNIPFFEVSNFKAPKI
;
A
#
# COMPACT_ATOMS: atom_id res chain seq x y z
N MET A 1 -14.11 8.17 1.18
CA MET A 1 -14.35 7.77 -0.23
C MET A 1 -15.80 7.94 -0.67
N ASN A 2 -16.80 7.31 -0.07
CA ASN A 2 -18.20 7.44 -0.55
C ASN A 2 -18.66 8.90 -0.72
N LEU A 3 -18.38 9.77 0.26
CA LEU A 3 -18.66 11.21 0.14
C LEU A 3 -17.91 11.87 -1.04
N ALA A 4 -16.67 11.45 -1.33
CA ALA A 4 -15.94 11.96 -2.49
C ALA A 4 -16.60 11.52 -3.80
N ILE A 5 -17.11 10.29 -3.88
CA ILE A 5 -17.87 9.78 -5.04
C ILE A 5 -19.15 10.58 -5.24
N GLU A 6 -19.90 10.84 -4.16
CA GLU A 6 -21.13 11.65 -4.20
C GLU A 6 -20.85 13.07 -4.74
N ILE A 7 -19.83 13.74 -4.22
CA ILE A 7 -19.42 15.08 -4.70
C ILE A 7 -18.97 15.01 -6.17
N ALA A 8 -18.19 13.99 -6.55
CA ALA A 8 -17.70 13.82 -7.91
C ALA A 8 -18.83 13.58 -8.92
N ALA A 9 -19.88 12.86 -8.54
CA ALA A 9 -21.04 12.61 -9.40
C ALA A 9 -21.75 13.90 -9.80
N GLU A 10 -21.74 14.91 -8.92
CA GLU A 10 -22.40 16.20 -9.16
C GLU A 10 -21.45 17.26 -9.77
N ASN A 11 -20.15 17.15 -9.52
CA ASN A 11 -19.18 18.22 -9.78
C ASN A 11 -17.96 17.79 -10.61
N GLY A 12 -17.89 16.53 -11.05
CA GLY A 12 -16.76 15.93 -11.74
C GLY A 12 -15.59 15.52 -10.84
N ILE A 13 -15.32 16.25 -9.75
CA ILE A 13 -14.28 15.91 -8.76
C ILE A 13 -14.82 16.06 -7.34
N GLY A 14 -14.59 15.04 -6.52
CA GLY A 14 -14.81 15.10 -5.07
C GLY A 14 -13.52 14.88 -4.31
N TRP A 15 -13.25 15.75 -3.34
CA TRP A 15 -12.04 15.73 -2.52
C TRP A 15 -12.42 15.77 -1.04
N VAL A 16 -11.98 14.77 -0.27
CA VAL A 16 -12.30 14.64 1.16
C VAL A 16 -11.05 14.30 1.94
N THR A 17 -10.72 15.15 2.93
CA THR A 17 -9.69 14.87 3.92
C THR A 17 -10.30 14.45 5.26
N VAL A 18 -9.56 13.65 6.02
CA VAL A 18 -9.97 13.13 7.33
C VAL A 18 -8.78 13.25 8.27
N ASN A 19 -8.99 13.73 9.49
CA ASN A 19 -8.01 13.67 10.59
C ASN A 19 -8.59 12.85 11.75
N ASN A 20 -7.84 12.68 12.84
CA ASN A 20 -8.29 11.92 14.01
C ASN A 20 -8.73 10.48 13.67
N SER A 21 -8.08 9.88 12.66
CA SER A 21 -8.36 8.52 12.20
C SER A 21 -7.36 7.50 12.77
N ASN A 22 -7.60 6.23 12.46
CA ASN A 22 -6.71 5.11 12.75
C ASN A 22 -6.17 4.49 11.46
N HIS A 23 -5.36 3.44 11.59
CA HIS A 23 -4.88 2.66 10.45
C HIS A 23 -6.06 2.11 9.62
N PHE A 24 -6.05 2.38 8.31
CA PHE A 24 -7.18 2.07 7.42
C PHE A 24 -7.00 0.81 6.55
N GLY A 25 -5.93 0.04 6.78
CA GLY A 25 -5.61 -1.13 5.96
C GLY A 25 -4.98 -0.76 4.62
N ALA A 26 -5.38 -1.48 3.56
CA ALA A 26 -4.88 -1.27 2.20
C ALA A 26 -5.55 -0.05 1.56
N ALA A 27 -4.75 0.92 1.09
CA ALA A 27 -5.26 2.13 0.47
C ALA A 27 -6.07 1.82 -0.80
N GLY A 28 -5.66 0.79 -1.56
CA GLY A 28 -6.33 0.32 -2.77
C GLY A 28 -7.79 -0.04 -2.58
N ARG A 29 -8.19 -0.50 -1.39
CA ARG A 29 -9.60 -0.82 -1.09
C ARG A 29 -10.52 0.37 -1.34
N TYR A 30 -10.07 1.56 -1.00
CA TYR A 30 -10.85 2.78 -1.17
C TYR A 30 -10.89 3.23 -2.63
N GLY A 31 -9.78 3.11 -3.36
CA GLY A 31 -9.77 3.37 -4.81
C GLY A 31 -10.75 2.49 -5.57
N HIS A 32 -10.87 1.20 -5.18
CA HIS A 32 -11.84 0.28 -5.78
C HIS A 32 -13.30 0.74 -5.64
N PHE A 33 -13.67 1.39 -4.53
CA PHE A 33 -15.04 1.90 -4.35
C PHE A 33 -15.42 2.95 -5.39
N ALA A 34 -14.48 3.82 -5.80
CA ALA A 34 -14.73 4.79 -6.86
C ALA A 34 -14.76 4.12 -8.24
N ALA A 35 -13.83 3.18 -8.49
CA ALA A 35 -13.79 2.44 -9.75
C ALA A 35 -15.05 1.58 -9.97
N ASP A 36 -15.67 1.05 -8.89
CA ASP A 36 -16.97 0.37 -8.95
C ASP A 36 -18.12 1.28 -9.44
N LYS A 37 -17.91 2.60 -9.41
CA LYS A 37 -18.85 3.62 -9.86
C LYS A 37 -18.42 4.27 -11.18
N GLY A 38 -17.43 3.71 -11.88
CA GLY A 38 -16.92 4.27 -13.13
C GLY A 38 -15.97 5.47 -12.94
N MET A 39 -15.56 5.77 -11.70
CA MET A 39 -14.71 6.91 -11.38
C MET A 39 -13.27 6.51 -11.08
N ILE A 40 -12.32 7.42 -11.27
CA ILE A 40 -10.94 7.25 -10.80
C ILE A 40 -10.91 7.54 -9.30
N GLY A 41 -10.40 6.61 -8.49
CA GLY A 41 -10.28 6.75 -7.04
C GLY A 41 -8.84 6.88 -6.58
N PHE A 42 -8.55 7.92 -5.82
CA PHE A 42 -7.28 8.09 -5.11
C PHE A 42 -7.49 7.93 -3.60
N ALA A 43 -6.53 7.30 -2.93
CA ALA A 43 -6.51 7.17 -1.50
C ALA A 43 -5.08 7.30 -0.95
N PHE A 44 -4.95 8.11 0.10
CA PHE A 44 -3.68 8.41 0.76
C PHE A 44 -3.85 8.38 2.29
N THR A 45 -2.78 8.09 3.02
CA THR A 45 -2.70 8.28 4.47
C THR A 45 -1.27 8.60 4.87
N ASN A 46 -1.06 9.44 5.87
CA ASN A 46 0.23 9.48 6.57
C ASN A 46 0.27 8.39 7.65
N THR A 47 1.47 8.01 8.09
CA THR A 47 1.68 6.97 9.11
C THR A 47 2.77 7.36 10.10
N SER A 48 2.88 6.60 11.19
CA SER A 48 3.99 6.73 12.16
C SER A 48 5.37 6.76 11.47
N PRO A 49 6.34 7.51 12.02
CA PRO A 49 7.65 7.68 11.40
C PRO A 49 8.47 6.39 11.45
N THR A 50 8.66 5.75 10.30
CA THR A 50 9.44 4.51 10.12
C THR A 50 10.53 4.63 9.06
N THR A 51 10.47 5.67 8.23
CA THR A 51 11.30 5.87 7.05
C THR A 51 12.26 7.04 7.26
N PHE A 52 13.52 6.85 6.84
CA PHE A 52 14.53 7.91 6.79
C PHE A 52 14.34 8.72 5.50
N PRO A 53 14.09 10.04 5.57
CA PRO A 53 14.25 10.90 4.40
C PRO A 53 15.65 10.77 3.81
N THR A 54 15.79 10.96 2.51
CA THR A 54 17.11 10.94 1.85
C THR A 54 18.09 11.89 2.54
N ARG A 55 19.30 11.39 2.84
CA ARG A 55 20.37 12.06 3.62
C ARG A 55 20.08 12.32 5.11
N SER A 56 18.97 11.82 5.65
CA SER A 56 18.66 11.95 7.08
C SER A 56 19.23 10.80 7.89
N SER A 57 19.80 11.11 9.06
CA SER A 57 20.13 10.12 10.10
C SER A 57 18.97 9.84 11.06
N GLN A 58 17.80 10.46 10.84
CA GLN A 58 16.61 10.29 11.67
C GLN A 58 15.39 9.90 10.84
N LYS A 59 14.59 8.98 11.39
CA LYS A 59 13.23 8.72 10.89
C LYS A 59 12.37 9.95 11.11
N ALA A 60 11.67 10.37 10.06
CA ALA A 60 10.77 11.51 10.13
C ALA A 60 9.50 11.32 9.31
N LEU A 61 9.44 10.27 8.49
CA LEU A 61 8.34 10.02 7.56
C LEU A 61 7.80 8.62 7.75
N GLY A 62 6.53 8.41 7.42
CA GLY A 62 5.91 7.10 7.39
C GLY A 62 6.27 6.28 6.15
N THR A 63 5.50 5.22 5.90
CA THR A 63 5.47 4.52 4.61
C THR A 63 4.47 5.16 3.64
N ASN A 64 3.63 6.08 4.14
CA ASN A 64 2.74 7.01 3.45
C ASN A 64 2.28 6.52 2.06
N PRO A 65 1.34 5.56 1.99
CA PRO A 65 0.97 4.95 0.74
C PRO A 65 0.26 5.90 -0.22
N ILE A 66 0.44 5.63 -1.50
CA ILE A 66 -0.27 6.23 -2.62
C ILE A 66 -1.06 5.12 -3.31
N SER A 67 -2.37 5.32 -3.43
CA SER A 67 -3.21 4.48 -4.25
C SER A 67 -3.98 5.28 -5.29
N ILE A 68 -4.04 4.73 -6.50
CA ILE A 68 -4.92 5.16 -7.59
C ILE A 68 -5.51 3.92 -8.25
N VAL A 69 -6.83 3.92 -8.40
CA VAL A 69 -7.56 2.86 -9.12
C VAL A 69 -8.42 3.52 -10.18
N ALA A 70 -8.30 3.08 -11.43
CA ALA A 70 -9.07 3.59 -12.56
C ALA A 70 -9.76 2.43 -13.31
N PRO A 71 -11.05 2.55 -13.64
CA PRO A 71 -11.79 1.52 -14.35
C PRO A 71 -11.41 1.48 -15.84
N ALA A 72 -11.21 0.27 -16.37
CA ALA A 72 -11.10 -0.02 -17.80
C ALA A 72 -12.31 -0.84 -18.25
N ASN A 73 -12.21 -1.57 -19.37
CA ASN A 73 -13.35 -2.30 -19.91
C ASN A 73 -13.71 -3.52 -19.05
N GLY A 74 -15.02 -3.75 -18.88
CA GLY A 74 -15.55 -4.86 -18.07
C GLY A 74 -15.12 -4.75 -16.61
N GLU A 75 -14.50 -5.81 -16.07
CA GLU A 75 -13.94 -5.81 -14.71
C GLU A 75 -12.47 -5.39 -14.64
N ASP A 76 -11.83 -5.06 -15.77
CA ASP A 76 -10.41 -4.71 -15.79
C ASP A 76 -10.16 -3.30 -15.25
N ARG A 77 -9.01 -3.10 -14.61
CA ARG A 77 -8.67 -1.85 -13.91
C ARG A 77 -7.17 -1.64 -13.86
N PHE A 78 -6.75 -0.39 -13.95
CA PHE A 78 -5.45 0.02 -13.41
C PHE A 78 -5.59 0.13 -11.89
N ALA A 79 -4.77 -0.55 -11.11
CA ALA A 79 -4.87 -0.55 -9.65
C ALA A 79 -3.51 -0.47 -8.96
N LEU A 80 -3.02 0.75 -8.76
CA LEU A 80 -1.81 1.03 -7.98
C LEU A 80 -2.16 1.14 -6.49
N ASP A 81 -1.44 0.38 -5.67
CA ASP A 81 -1.45 0.49 -4.21
C ASP A 81 -0.04 0.21 -3.70
N MET A 82 0.68 1.26 -3.32
CA MET A 82 2.09 1.18 -2.97
C MET A 82 2.44 2.08 -1.80
N ALA A 83 3.36 1.63 -0.95
CA ALA A 83 4.08 2.50 -0.03
C ALA A 83 5.04 3.42 -0.80
N THR A 84 5.38 4.57 -0.22
CA THR A 84 6.46 5.45 -0.72
C THR A 84 7.83 5.05 -0.17
N SER A 85 7.89 4.05 0.70
CA SER A 85 9.13 3.33 1.04
C SER A 85 9.41 2.23 0.01
N THR A 86 10.68 1.84 -0.16
CA THR A 86 11.06 0.75 -1.09
C THR A 86 10.36 -0.56 -0.74
N VAL A 87 10.10 -0.77 0.56
CA VAL A 87 9.48 -1.98 1.08
C VAL A 87 8.58 -1.63 2.27
N ALA A 88 7.54 -2.43 2.49
CA ALA A 88 6.78 -2.40 3.74
C ALA A 88 7.63 -2.94 4.89
N PHE A 89 7.56 -2.29 6.06
CA PHE A 89 8.32 -2.69 7.25
C PHE A 89 8.10 -4.17 7.63
N GLY A 90 6.85 -4.66 7.55
CA GLY A 90 6.53 -6.07 7.82
C GLY A 90 7.20 -7.09 6.89
N LYS A 91 7.67 -6.71 5.68
CA LYS A 91 8.45 -7.63 4.83
C LYS A 91 9.86 -7.86 5.39
N ILE A 92 10.41 -6.91 6.14
CA ILE A 92 11.70 -7.06 6.84
C ILE A 92 11.51 -7.99 8.03
N GLU A 93 10.41 -7.85 8.80
CA GLU A 93 10.04 -8.79 9.86
C GLU A 93 9.86 -10.23 9.34
N ILE A 94 9.21 -10.40 8.18
CA ILE A 94 9.06 -11.71 7.55
C ILE A 94 10.41 -12.27 7.11
N ALA A 95 11.34 -11.43 6.63
CA ALA A 95 12.68 -11.86 6.25
C ALA A 95 13.47 -12.37 7.47
N GLU A 96 13.41 -11.65 8.59
CA GLU A 96 14.02 -12.05 9.86
C GLU A 96 13.44 -13.38 10.37
N ARG A 97 12.11 -13.51 10.43
CA ARG A 97 11.44 -14.75 10.88
C ARG A 97 11.73 -15.96 9.99
N LYS A 98 12.10 -15.73 8.73
CA LYS A 98 12.52 -16.77 7.77
C LYS A 98 14.02 -17.09 7.87
N GLY A 99 14.75 -16.45 8.77
CA GLY A 99 16.19 -16.63 8.95
C GLY A 99 17.00 -16.16 7.74
N LYS A 100 16.56 -15.10 7.04
CA LYS A 100 17.35 -14.54 5.94
C LYS A 100 18.53 -13.74 6.48
N ASP A 101 19.73 -14.02 5.98
CA ASP A 101 20.94 -13.27 6.36
C ASP A 101 20.93 -11.81 5.88
N CYS A 102 20.36 -11.56 4.69
CA CYS A 102 20.29 -10.23 4.08
C CYS A 102 18.93 -9.94 3.43
N VAL A 103 18.50 -8.67 3.46
CA VAL A 103 17.47 -8.09 2.62
C VAL A 103 18.09 -7.41 1.39
N PRO A 104 17.32 -7.24 0.30
CA PRO A 104 17.79 -6.50 -0.87
C PRO A 104 18.23 -5.06 -0.55
N SER A 105 19.16 -4.55 -1.35
CA SER A 105 19.60 -3.16 -1.25
C SER A 105 18.43 -2.18 -1.43
N GLY A 106 18.47 -1.08 -0.69
CA GLY A 106 17.47 -0.03 -0.65
C GLY A 106 16.26 -0.32 0.23
N TRP A 107 16.21 -1.47 0.92
CA TRP A 107 15.08 -1.81 1.81
C TRP A 107 15.10 -1.02 3.12
N GLY A 108 16.25 -0.92 3.78
CA GLY A 108 16.32 -0.33 5.10
C GLY A 108 17.70 0.21 5.47
N ALA A 109 17.73 0.81 6.64
CA ALA A 109 18.88 1.44 7.24
C ALA A 109 18.93 1.11 8.74
N ASN A 110 20.13 1.20 9.32
CA ASN A 110 20.34 1.07 10.76
C ASN A 110 19.87 2.33 11.51
N GLU A 111 20.08 2.38 12.83
CA GLU A 111 19.65 3.48 13.70
C GLU A 111 20.23 4.86 13.31
N ASN A 112 21.34 4.90 12.57
CA ASN A 112 22.00 6.12 12.11
C ASN A 112 21.58 6.55 10.70
N GLY A 113 20.62 5.85 10.08
CA GLY A 113 20.17 6.13 8.72
C GLY A 113 21.13 5.67 7.62
N ILE A 114 22.12 4.83 7.96
CA ILE A 114 23.05 4.23 7.00
C ILE A 114 22.43 2.94 6.46
N GLU A 115 22.47 2.75 5.14
CA GLU A 115 21.91 1.56 4.47
C GLU A 115 22.44 0.27 5.13
N GLU A 116 21.52 -0.64 5.41
CA GLU A 116 21.79 -1.89 6.11
C GLU A 116 21.03 -3.04 5.43
N HIS A 117 21.62 -4.22 5.45
CA HIS A 117 21.07 -5.40 4.78
C HIS A 117 20.66 -6.49 5.77
N LYS A 118 21.16 -6.50 7.00
CA LYS A 118 20.73 -7.50 7.99
C LYS A 118 19.34 -7.14 8.55
N PRO A 119 18.31 -8.00 8.39
CA PRO A 119 16.98 -7.71 8.92
C PRO A 119 16.98 -7.36 10.41
N GLU A 120 17.76 -8.11 11.21
CA GLU A 120 17.87 -7.93 12.65
C GLU A 120 18.38 -6.54 13.05
N ILE A 121 19.34 -5.98 12.31
CA ILE A 121 19.90 -4.65 12.58
C ILE A 121 18.88 -3.57 12.20
N ILE A 122 18.21 -3.73 11.07
CA ILE A 122 17.17 -2.78 10.63
C ILE A 122 16.01 -2.74 11.64
N LEU A 123 15.60 -3.89 12.16
CA LEU A 123 14.53 -3.98 13.16
C LEU A 123 14.96 -3.44 14.54
N LYS A 124 16.26 -3.46 14.84
CA LYS A 124 16.83 -2.95 16.11
C LYS A 124 17.17 -1.46 16.01
N GLY A 125 16.13 -0.62 16.01
CA GLY A 125 16.27 0.84 16.06
C GLY A 125 16.36 1.53 14.69
N GLY A 126 16.61 0.76 13.63
CA GLY A 126 16.60 1.22 12.24
C GLY A 126 15.20 1.49 11.67
N GLY A 127 15.09 1.38 10.35
CA GLY A 127 13.91 1.81 9.59
C GLY A 127 14.01 1.53 8.10
N THR A 128 12.96 1.89 7.37
CA THR A 128 12.91 1.75 5.91
C THR A 128 13.62 2.90 5.20
N LEU A 129 14.08 2.64 3.98
CA LEU A 129 14.51 3.67 3.04
C LEU A 129 13.36 4.05 2.09
N PRO A 130 13.35 5.29 1.57
CA PRO A 130 12.33 5.75 0.63
C PRO A 130 12.45 4.98 -0.69
N LEU A 131 11.37 4.93 -1.49
CA LEU A 131 11.42 4.33 -2.82
C LEU A 131 12.58 4.94 -3.63
N GLY A 132 13.43 4.06 -4.16
CA GLY A 132 14.71 4.44 -4.75
C GLY A 132 15.89 4.32 -3.80
N GLY A 133 15.70 3.91 -2.54
CA GLY A 133 16.78 3.65 -1.59
C GLY A 133 17.60 4.89 -1.21
N ILE A 134 18.92 4.78 -1.33
CA ILE A 134 19.86 5.90 -1.17
C ILE A 134 19.75 6.91 -2.32
N GLU A 135 20.46 8.03 -2.21
CA GLU A 135 20.34 9.11 -3.18
C GLU A 135 20.73 8.70 -4.60
N GLU A 136 21.82 7.94 -4.78
CA GLU A 136 22.32 7.52 -6.10
C GLU A 136 21.31 6.65 -6.85
N ARG A 137 20.44 5.95 -6.12
CA ARG A 137 19.38 5.10 -6.67
C ARG A 137 18.02 5.82 -6.78
N GLY A 138 17.98 7.13 -6.48
CA GLY A 138 16.81 7.97 -6.65
C GLY A 138 15.92 8.11 -5.41
N GLY A 139 16.42 7.80 -4.21
CA GLY A 139 15.65 7.88 -2.96
C GLY A 139 14.96 9.22 -2.69
N TYR A 140 15.50 10.33 -3.22
CA TYR A 140 14.90 11.66 -3.08
C TYR A 140 13.52 11.73 -3.74
N LYS A 141 13.25 10.91 -4.77
CA LYS A 141 11.94 10.80 -5.42
C LYS A 141 10.92 10.15 -4.48
N GLY A 142 11.30 9.04 -3.82
CA GLY A 142 10.46 8.40 -2.81
C GLY A 142 10.21 9.30 -1.59
N THR A 143 11.24 10.06 -1.17
CA THR A 143 11.10 11.08 -0.12
C THR A 143 10.07 12.15 -0.54
N GLY A 144 10.17 12.66 -1.77
CA GLY A 144 9.23 13.66 -2.30
C GLY A 144 7.79 13.14 -2.38
N LEU A 145 7.58 11.90 -2.84
CA LEU A 145 6.25 11.26 -2.87
C LEU A 145 5.68 11.11 -1.45
N CYS A 146 6.52 10.74 -0.48
CA CYS A 146 6.13 10.58 0.91
C CYS A 146 5.71 11.93 1.55
N GLN A 147 6.47 13.00 1.27
CA GLN A 147 6.16 14.35 1.73
C GLN A 147 4.91 14.92 1.07
N MET A 148 4.67 14.61 -0.21
CA MET A 148 3.40 14.94 -0.88
C MET A 148 2.22 14.34 -0.11
N VAL A 149 2.27 13.05 0.24
CA VAL A 149 1.23 12.39 1.05
C VAL A 149 1.09 13.06 2.42
N GLU A 150 2.19 13.44 3.06
CA GLU A 150 2.18 14.16 4.35
C GLU A 150 1.44 15.49 4.25
N ILE A 151 1.65 16.24 3.16
CA ILE A 151 0.94 17.48 2.87
C ILE A 151 -0.56 17.23 2.70
N LEU A 152 -0.93 16.23 1.90
CA LEU A 152 -2.34 15.92 1.60
C LEU A 152 -3.10 15.36 2.80
N CYS A 153 -2.42 14.64 3.69
CA CYS A 153 -3.05 13.88 4.77
C CYS A 153 -2.89 14.55 6.13
N GLY A 154 -1.67 14.86 6.55
CA GLY A 154 -1.43 15.48 7.86
C GLY A 154 -1.76 16.97 7.83
N ILE A 155 -1.03 17.71 6.99
CA ILE A 155 -1.08 19.19 6.98
C ILE A 155 -2.45 19.68 6.50
N MET A 156 -2.93 19.20 5.35
CA MET A 156 -4.19 19.63 4.76
C MET A 156 -5.41 19.20 5.58
N ALA A 157 -5.38 18.04 6.24
CA ALA A 157 -6.47 17.64 7.12
C ALA A 157 -6.39 18.31 8.51
N GLY A 158 -5.34 19.07 8.82
CA GLY A 158 -5.15 19.68 10.14
C GLY A 158 -4.82 18.68 11.25
N GLY A 159 -4.18 17.55 10.90
CA GLY A 159 -3.70 16.53 11.84
C GLY A 159 -2.19 16.61 12.11
N PRO A 160 -1.65 15.72 12.97
CA PRO A 160 -0.23 15.58 13.18
C PRO A 160 0.49 15.10 11.91
N PHE A 161 1.77 15.47 11.80
CA PHE A 161 2.61 15.11 10.67
C PHE A 161 4.03 14.78 11.08
N GLY A 162 4.68 13.94 10.27
CA GLY A 162 6.06 13.52 10.45
C GLY A 162 6.36 12.98 11.86
N LYS A 163 7.34 13.56 12.56
CA LYS A 163 7.74 13.15 13.91
C LYS A 163 6.70 13.42 15.01
N ASN A 164 5.66 14.22 14.71
CA ASN A 164 4.60 14.52 15.66
C ASN A 164 3.54 13.40 15.72
N ILE A 165 3.56 12.46 14.77
CA ILE A 165 2.71 11.27 14.83
C ILE A 165 3.36 10.28 15.81
N ARG A 166 2.54 9.69 16.69
CA ARG A 166 3.01 8.66 17.62
C ARG A 166 3.75 7.52 16.91
N GLU A 167 4.63 6.84 17.63
CA GLU A 167 5.26 5.62 17.14
C GLU A 167 4.22 4.50 16.90
N TRP A 168 4.48 3.64 15.92
CA TRP A 168 3.57 2.57 15.52
C TRP A 168 3.24 1.60 16.66
N THR A 169 4.24 1.27 17.48
CA THR A 169 4.12 0.36 18.64
C THR A 169 3.51 1.04 19.88
N GLY A 170 3.44 2.37 19.91
CA GLY A 170 2.92 3.12 21.04
C GLY A 170 1.39 3.14 21.05
N THR A 171 0.76 2.68 22.14
CA THR A 171 -0.71 2.71 22.31
C THR A 171 -1.21 3.74 23.33
N ALA A 172 -0.29 4.45 24.00
CA ALA A 172 -0.63 5.43 25.04
C ALA A 172 -1.27 6.72 24.52
N GLN A 173 -1.06 7.06 23.25
CA GLN A 173 -1.63 8.23 22.59
C GLN A 173 -2.50 7.78 21.41
N LYS A 174 -3.48 8.61 21.02
CA LYS A 174 -4.29 8.37 19.81
C LYS A 174 -3.38 8.39 18.58
N ALA A 175 -3.74 7.59 17.57
CA ALA A 175 -3.01 7.57 16.31
C ALA A 175 -3.11 8.90 15.57
N ASP A 176 -4.33 9.45 15.51
CA ASP A 176 -4.64 10.74 14.88
C ASP A 176 -4.06 10.85 13.47
N LEU A 177 -4.26 9.80 12.67
CA LEU A 177 -3.75 9.77 11.30
C LEU A 177 -4.63 10.61 10.38
N GLY A 178 -3.99 11.26 9.43
CA GLY A 178 -4.60 11.97 8.33
C GLY A 178 -4.83 11.05 7.13
N GLN A 179 -5.93 11.24 6.43
CA GLN A 179 -6.27 10.51 5.19
C GLN A 179 -6.83 11.47 4.16
N CYS A 180 -6.61 11.17 2.89
CA CYS A 180 -7.17 11.92 1.77
C CYS A 180 -7.78 10.97 0.75
N TYR A 181 -9.01 11.26 0.31
CA TYR A 181 -9.75 10.52 -0.69
C TYR A 181 -10.18 11.45 -1.81
N ILE A 182 -9.90 11.07 -3.05
CA ILE A 182 -10.31 11.82 -4.23
C ILE A 182 -11.07 10.88 -5.16
N ALA A 183 -12.21 11.30 -5.65
CA ALA A 183 -12.91 10.65 -6.75
C ALA A 183 -12.98 11.63 -7.93
N VAL A 184 -12.72 11.13 -9.13
CA VAL A 184 -12.76 11.91 -10.37
C VAL A 184 -13.63 11.16 -11.37
N ASP A 185 -14.68 11.81 -11.86
CA ASP A 185 -15.44 11.31 -13.00
C ASP A 185 -14.65 11.60 -14.29
N PRO A 186 -14.09 10.58 -14.96
CA PRO A 186 -13.29 10.80 -16.15
C PRO A 186 -14.13 11.28 -17.35
N GLU A 187 -15.43 11.02 -17.38
CA GLU A 187 -16.31 11.39 -18.49
C GLU A 187 -16.62 12.89 -18.49
N CYS A 188 -16.35 13.60 -17.39
CA CYS A 188 -16.38 15.06 -17.34
C CYS A 188 -15.24 15.73 -18.15
N PHE A 189 -14.24 14.97 -18.60
CA PHE A 189 -13.07 15.50 -19.31
C PHE A 189 -13.06 15.11 -20.79
N ALA A 190 -13.10 13.81 -21.08
CA ALA A 190 -13.07 13.30 -22.44
C ALA A 190 -13.73 11.94 -22.51
N GLU A 191 -14.60 11.77 -23.50
CA GLU A 191 -15.38 10.55 -23.72
C GLU A 191 -14.49 9.31 -23.91
N GLY A 192 -15.07 8.15 -23.59
CA GLY A 192 -14.48 6.84 -23.90
C GLY A 192 -13.23 6.54 -23.07
N PHE A 193 -13.20 7.01 -21.81
CA PHE A 193 -12.06 6.83 -20.93
C PHE A 193 -11.66 5.35 -20.78
N THR A 194 -12.64 4.47 -20.54
CA THR A 194 -12.37 3.04 -20.27
C THR A 194 -11.73 2.33 -21.47
N ASN A 195 -12.13 2.69 -22.69
CA ASN A 195 -11.56 2.14 -23.92
C ASN A 195 -10.10 2.57 -24.11
N ARG A 196 -9.81 3.87 -23.89
CA ARG A 196 -8.44 4.39 -23.99
C ARG A 196 -7.53 3.81 -22.91
N LEU A 197 -8.05 3.64 -21.69
CA LEU A 197 -7.30 2.97 -20.64
C LEU A 197 -7.05 1.50 -20.98
N GLN A 198 -8.06 0.80 -21.52
CA GLN A 198 -7.89 -0.60 -21.95
C GLN A 198 -6.78 -0.74 -22.99
N GLU A 199 -6.75 0.14 -24.00
CA GLU A 199 -5.68 0.17 -25.01
C GLU A 199 -4.29 0.30 -24.38
N PHE A 200 -4.12 1.21 -23.41
CA PHE A 200 -2.86 1.37 -22.68
C PHE A 200 -2.46 0.13 -21.86
N LEU A 201 -3.43 -0.51 -21.20
CA LEU A 201 -3.18 -1.73 -20.42
C LEU A 201 -2.77 -2.89 -21.33
N ASP A 202 -3.45 -3.05 -22.46
CA ASP A 202 -3.16 -4.09 -23.43
C ASP A 202 -1.82 -3.86 -24.13
N GLU A 203 -1.50 -2.62 -24.50
CA GLU A 203 -0.19 -2.24 -25.02
C GLU A 203 0.92 -2.69 -24.05
N THR A 204 0.78 -2.35 -22.77
CA THR A 204 1.75 -2.70 -21.73
C THR A 204 1.92 -4.21 -21.58
N ARG A 205 0.82 -4.97 -21.53
CA ARG A 205 0.85 -6.44 -21.36
C ARG A 205 1.42 -7.16 -22.59
N ASN A 206 1.28 -6.56 -23.77
CA ASN A 206 1.77 -7.12 -25.04
C ASN A 206 3.24 -6.76 -25.33
N LEU A 207 3.89 -5.94 -24.49
CA LEU A 207 5.32 -5.68 -24.63
C LEU A 207 6.13 -6.97 -24.50
N LYS A 208 7.18 -7.09 -25.32
CA LYS A 208 8.09 -8.24 -25.30
C LYS A 208 8.82 -8.30 -23.95
N PRO A 209 8.65 -9.36 -23.14
CA PRO A 209 9.37 -9.50 -21.89
C PRO A 209 10.84 -9.84 -22.13
N ILE A 210 11.70 -9.47 -21.18
CA ILE A 210 13.12 -9.88 -21.17
C ILE A 210 13.22 -11.40 -20.97
N ASP A 211 12.41 -11.95 -20.06
CA ASP A 211 12.27 -13.37 -19.80
C ASP A 211 10.83 -13.81 -20.12
N PRO A 212 10.61 -14.69 -21.11
CA PRO A 212 9.28 -15.18 -21.47
C PRO A 212 8.50 -15.84 -20.32
N SER A 213 9.17 -16.32 -19.26
CA SER A 213 8.52 -16.88 -18.08
C SER A 213 8.01 -15.81 -17.09
N LEU A 214 8.44 -14.56 -17.26
CA LEU A 214 8.08 -13.40 -16.44
C LEU A 214 7.46 -12.31 -17.36
N PRO A 215 6.18 -12.47 -17.75
CA PRO A 215 5.53 -11.53 -18.66
C PRO A 215 5.46 -10.12 -18.07
N VAL A 216 5.46 -9.11 -18.94
CA VAL A 216 5.20 -7.72 -18.54
C VAL A 216 3.77 -7.62 -18.01
N ARG A 217 3.60 -6.91 -16.89
CA ARG A 217 2.32 -6.80 -16.19
C ARG A 217 1.94 -5.34 -16.01
N CYS A 218 0.64 -5.09 -16.07
CA CYS A 218 0.08 -3.84 -15.57
C CYS A 218 0.06 -3.84 -14.05
N VAL A 219 0.09 -2.64 -13.49
CA VAL A 219 -0.11 -2.44 -12.06
C VAL A 219 -1.53 -2.87 -11.70
N GLY A 220 -1.65 -3.82 -10.76
CA GLY A 220 -2.91 -4.45 -10.36
C GLY A 220 -3.05 -5.91 -10.79
N ASP A 221 -2.34 -6.35 -11.84
CA ASP A 221 -2.46 -7.71 -12.38
C ASP A 221 -2.08 -8.79 -11.35
N PHE A 222 -1.09 -8.51 -10.50
CA PHE A 222 -0.70 -9.43 -9.42
C PHE A 222 -1.86 -9.63 -8.42
N SER A 223 -2.49 -8.54 -7.97
CA SER A 223 -3.64 -8.60 -7.05
C SER A 223 -4.84 -9.31 -7.69
N LYS A 224 -5.08 -9.06 -8.99
CA LYS A 224 -6.12 -9.77 -9.78
C LYS A 224 -5.87 -11.27 -9.83
N SER A 225 -4.62 -11.71 -10.02
CA SER A 225 -4.26 -13.13 -10.00
C SER A 225 -4.53 -13.77 -8.62
N HIS A 226 -4.32 -13.02 -7.54
CA HIS A 226 -4.61 -13.50 -6.19
C HIS A 226 -6.12 -13.60 -5.92
N LYS A 227 -6.93 -12.64 -6.40
CA LYS A 227 -8.40 -12.73 -6.37
C LYS A 227 -8.89 -14.02 -7.04
N PHE A 228 -8.41 -14.29 -8.26
CA PHE A 228 -8.75 -15.52 -8.99
C PHE A 228 -8.37 -16.79 -8.21
N LEU A 229 -7.19 -16.81 -7.56
CA LEU A 229 -6.80 -17.92 -6.69
C LEU A 229 -7.80 -18.12 -5.55
N THR A 230 -8.19 -17.05 -4.85
CA THR A 230 -9.12 -17.14 -3.72
C THR A 230 -10.53 -17.58 -4.14
N GLU A 231 -10.98 -17.14 -5.32
CA GLU A 231 -12.27 -17.56 -5.90
C GLU A 231 -12.24 -19.04 -6.28
N ASN A 232 -11.17 -19.51 -6.92
CA ASN A 232 -11.03 -20.92 -7.31
C ASN A 232 -10.91 -21.87 -6.12
N VAL A 233 -10.23 -21.44 -5.06
CA VAL A 233 -10.12 -22.23 -3.82
C VAL A 233 -11.40 -22.15 -2.99
N GLY A 234 -12.27 -21.17 -3.26
CA GLY A 234 -13.47 -20.90 -2.46
C GLY A 234 -13.15 -20.39 -1.06
N GLY A 235 -11.98 -19.76 -0.87
CA GLY A 235 -11.50 -19.35 0.45
C GLY A 235 -10.17 -18.59 0.44
N LEU A 236 -9.73 -18.17 1.63
CA LEU A 236 -8.46 -17.47 1.85
C LEU A 236 -7.36 -18.44 2.28
N VAL A 237 -6.16 -18.27 1.74
CA VAL A 237 -5.01 -19.11 2.07
C VAL A 237 -4.13 -18.40 3.10
N TYR A 238 -3.94 -19.04 4.26
CA TYR A 238 -3.07 -18.56 5.32
C TYR A 238 -2.01 -19.59 5.71
N HIS A 239 -0.89 -19.11 6.25
CA HIS A 239 0.09 -19.99 6.87
C HIS A 239 -0.50 -20.66 8.12
N LYS A 240 -0.15 -21.92 8.38
CA LYS A 240 -0.69 -22.71 9.50
C LYS A 240 -0.59 -21.98 10.85
N SER A 241 0.53 -21.32 11.13
CA SER A 241 0.73 -20.57 12.37
C SER A 241 -0.23 -19.38 12.54
N GLN A 242 -0.69 -18.76 11.45
CA GLN A 242 -1.69 -17.69 11.51
C GLN A 242 -3.07 -18.26 11.85
N ILE A 243 -3.44 -19.42 11.29
CA ILE A 243 -4.68 -20.12 11.64
C ILE A 243 -4.69 -20.53 13.12
N GLU A 244 -3.60 -21.11 13.60
CA GLU A 244 -3.45 -21.49 15.01
C GLU A 244 -3.57 -20.28 15.95
N TYR A 245 -2.98 -19.14 15.56
CA TYR A 245 -3.10 -17.88 16.29
C TYR A 245 -4.54 -17.34 16.31
N LEU A 246 -5.24 -17.33 15.18
CA LEU A 246 -6.63 -16.89 15.11
C LEU A 246 -7.56 -17.80 15.94
N HIS A 247 -7.36 -19.13 15.90
CA HIS A 247 -8.11 -20.05 16.75
C HIS A 247 -7.84 -19.82 18.24
N LYS A 248 -6.62 -19.42 18.62
CA LYS A 248 -6.31 -19.03 20.00
C LYS A 248 -7.13 -17.80 20.42
N ILE A 249 -7.17 -16.75 19.59
CA ILE A 249 -8.01 -15.56 19.82
C ILE A 249 -9.49 -15.94 19.92
N SER A 250 -9.99 -16.78 19.01
CA SER A 250 -11.37 -17.26 19.05
C SER A 250 -11.70 -17.96 20.38
N LYS A 251 -10.79 -18.78 20.93
CA LYS A 251 -10.97 -19.39 22.26
C LYS A 251 -11.02 -18.35 23.37
N GLU A 252 -10.08 -17.41 23.37
CA GLU A 252 -9.99 -16.36 24.40
C GLU A 252 -11.26 -15.49 24.45
N HIS A 253 -11.91 -15.28 23.31
CA HIS A 253 -13.10 -14.45 23.17
C HIS A 253 -14.41 -15.22 23.00
N ASN A 254 -14.42 -16.55 23.12
CA ASN A 254 -15.59 -17.41 22.94
C ASN A 254 -16.30 -17.22 21.57
N ILE A 255 -15.53 -17.07 20.51
CA ILE A 255 -16.02 -16.95 19.13
C ILE A 255 -15.90 -18.32 18.43
N PRO A 256 -16.91 -18.78 17.66
CA PRO A 256 -16.80 -20.01 16.87
C PRO A 256 -15.57 -20.00 15.94
N PHE A 257 -14.94 -21.16 15.76
CA PHE A 257 -13.87 -21.29 14.77
C PHE A 257 -14.43 -21.22 13.36
N PHE A 258 -13.63 -20.70 12.44
CA PHE A 258 -13.90 -20.77 11.03
C PHE A 258 -13.46 -22.14 10.48
N GLU A 259 -14.04 -22.55 9.35
CA GLU A 259 -13.69 -23.80 8.69
C GLU A 259 -12.29 -23.72 8.07
N VAL A 260 -11.51 -24.79 8.24
CA VAL A 260 -10.13 -24.88 7.74
C VAL A 260 -9.99 -26.12 6.87
N SER A 261 -9.55 -25.92 5.63
CA SER A 261 -9.17 -27.00 4.71
C SER A 261 -7.67 -26.93 4.42
N ASN A 262 -7.05 -28.09 4.22
CA ASN A 262 -5.64 -28.13 3.85
C ASN A 262 -5.48 -27.76 2.38
N PHE A 263 -4.70 -26.71 2.11
CA PHE A 263 -4.37 -26.28 0.75
C PHE A 263 -2.86 -26.32 0.54
N LYS A 264 -2.41 -27.00 -0.52
CA LYS A 264 -1.02 -27.01 -0.94
C LYS A 264 -0.86 -26.01 -2.08
N ALA A 265 -0.30 -24.85 -1.78
CA ALA A 265 -0.09 -23.83 -2.79
C ALA A 265 0.77 -24.38 -3.95
N PRO A 266 0.42 -24.09 -5.21
CA PRO A 266 1.30 -24.38 -6.33
C PRO A 266 2.65 -23.68 -6.09
N LYS A 267 3.76 -24.34 -6.46
CA LYS A 267 5.05 -23.66 -6.51
C LYS A 267 4.97 -22.65 -7.67
N ILE A 268 4.80 -21.37 -7.33
CA ILE A 268 4.87 -20.25 -8.27
C ILE A 268 6.33 -19.79 -8.34
#